data_AF-A0A535HLS9-F1
#
_entry.id   AF-A0A535HLS9-F1
#
_cell.length_a   1.000
_cell.length_b   1.000
_cell.length_c   1.000
_cell.angle_alpha   90.00
_cell.angle_beta   90.00
_cell.angle_gamma   90.00
#
_symmetry.space_group_name_H-M   'P 1'
#
loop_
_entity.id
_entity.type
_entity.pdbx_description
1 polymer ?
#
loop_
_entity_poly.entity_id
_entity_poly.type
_entity_poly.pdbx_seq_one_letter_code
_entity_poly.pdbx_strand_id
1 'polypeptide(L)'
;MASIMAGHGHGELRAYIEAIPPATYLASRYYERWARALEASVVDGGLVSQEDVSDRARAIAAGEVEAPRRGAVAPEIHAAVASTLGTWVARPAEAAARFRAGDRVRVRRMSPDGHTRCPRYVRGVEGVVESVTGGFRRPDPGDHPLEQTYTVRFALRDLWGDDADDGCLCLDIWEGYLE
;
A
#
# COMPACT_ATOMS: atom_id res chain seq x y z
N MET A 1 -9.72 -18.27 10.12
CA MET A 1 -8.92 -17.20 10.78
C MET A 1 -7.56 -16.99 10.11
N ALA A 2 -6.73 -18.02 9.87
CA ALA A 2 -5.54 -17.89 9.03
C ALA A 2 -5.86 -17.41 7.59
N SER A 3 -7.05 -17.73 7.09
CA SER A 3 -7.58 -17.29 5.79
C SER A 3 -7.77 -15.76 5.65
N ILE A 4 -7.94 -15.02 6.74
CA ILE A 4 -8.05 -13.54 6.70
C ILE A 4 -6.76 -12.91 6.17
N MET A 5 -5.62 -13.56 6.40
CA MET A 5 -4.28 -13.07 6.02
C MET A 5 -3.60 -13.96 4.97
N ALA A 6 -4.11 -15.17 4.72
CA ALA A 6 -3.51 -16.14 3.79
C ALA A 6 -4.10 -16.05 2.37
N GLY A 7 -5.28 -15.46 2.18
CA GLY A 7 -5.85 -15.20 0.84
C GLY A 7 -5.49 -13.83 0.26
N HIS A 8 -4.76 -13.02 1.04
CA HIS A 8 -4.80 -11.57 0.91
C HIS A 8 -3.38 -11.01 0.86
N GLY A 9 -2.93 -10.71 -0.35
CA GLY A 9 -1.56 -10.34 -0.69
C GLY A 9 -1.10 -9.04 -0.03
N HIS A 10 0.21 -8.90 0.15
CA HIS A 10 0.85 -7.70 0.65
C HIS A 10 0.39 -6.44 -0.13
N GLY A 11 -0.15 -5.43 0.56
CA GLY A 11 -0.59 -4.15 -0.04
C GLY A 11 -2.09 -3.87 0.03
N GLU A 12 -2.92 -4.85 0.40
CA GLU A 12 -4.37 -4.79 0.18
C GLU A 12 -5.13 -3.67 0.88
N LEU A 13 -4.90 -3.38 2.16
CA LEU A 13 -5.71 -2.34 2.82
C LEU A 13 -5.58 -0.98 2.12
N ARG A 14 -4.40 -0.69 1.54
CA ARG A 14 -4.20 0.54 0.78
C ARG A 14 -4.99 0.53 -0.53
N ALA A 15 -5.05 -0.60 -1.22
CA ALA A 15 -5.87 -0.75 -2.43
C ALA A 15 -7.35 -0.44 -2.14
N TYR A 16 -7.90 -0.98 -1.04
CA TYR A 16 -9.28 -0.67 -0.63
C TYR A 16 -9.47 0.80 -0.21
N ILE A 17 -8.47 1.41 0.44
CA ILE A 17 -8.49 2.86 0.75
C ILE A 17 -8.49 3.70 -0.54
N GLU A 18 -7.68 3.31 -1.54
CA GLU A 18 -7.57 3.98 -2.84
C GLU A 18 -8.83 3.81 -3.69
N ALA A 19 -9.60 2.76 -3.47
CA ALA A 19 -10.89 2.51 -4.13
C ALA A 19 -12.07 3.30 -3.53
N ILE A 20 -11.89 3.98 -2.39
CA ILE A 20 -12.94 4.82 -1.80
C ILE A 20 -13.30 5.94 -2.79
N PRO A 21 -14.59 6.19 -3.09
CA PRO A 21 -14.99 7.27 -3.98
C PRO A 21 -14.36 8.61 -3.56
N PRO A 22 -13.79 9.41 -4.48
CA PRO A 22 -12.94 10.56 -4.11
C PRO A 22 -13.60 11.57 -3.16
N ALA A 23 -14.88 11.89 -3.38
CA ALA A 23 -15.62 12.79 -2.51
C ALA A 23 -15.76 12.21 -1.09
N THR A 24 -16.05 10.91 -0.98
CA THR A 24 -16.11 10.20 0.29
C THR A 24 -14.74 10.15 0.97
N TYR A 25 -13.67 9.87 0.23
CA TYR A 25 -12.31 9.82 0.76
C TYR A 25 -11.90 11.15 1.41
N LEU A 26 -12.14 12.26 0.70
CA LEU A 26 -11.79 13.61 1.16
C LEU A 26 -12.64 14.07 2.34
N ALA A 27 -13.92 13.67 2.39
CA ALA A 27 -14.82 13.96 3.51
C ALA A 27 -14.57 13.05 4.73
N SER A 28 -13.98 11.87 4.53
CA SER A 28 -13.76 10.88 5.58
C SER A 28 -12.60 11.26 6.50
N ARG A 29 -12.81 11.08 7.81
CA ARG A 29 -11.72 11.16 8.79
C ARG A 29 -10.71 10.03 8.58
N TYR A 30 -9.50 10.19 9.11
CA TYR A 30 -8.42 9.22 8.91
C TYR A 30 -8.83 7.77 9.23
N TYR A 31 -9.36 7.52 10.44
CA TYR A 31 -9.80 6.17 10.84
C TYR A 31 -11.11 5.72 10.19
N GLU A 32 -11.89 6.65 9.64
CA GLU A 32 -13.08 6.28 8.86
C GLU A 32 -12.69 5.61 7.54
N ARG A 33 -11.60 6.08 6.90
CA ARG A 33 -11.05 5.41 5.70
C ARG A 33 -10.60 4.00 6.00
N TRP A 34 -9.98 3.80 7.17
CA TRP A 34 -9.57 2.46 7.63
C TRP A 34 -10.78 1.56 7.85
N ALA A 35 -11.81 2.04 8.54
CA ALA A 35 -13.03 1.27 8.79
C ALA A 35 -13.70 0.84 7.47
N ARG A 36 -13.87 1.77 6.52
CA ARG A 36 -14.43 1.49 5.19
C ARG A 36 -13.62 0.46 4.41
N ALA A 37 -12.30 0.60 4.41
CA ALA A 37 -11.42 -0.32 3.70
C ALA A 37 -11.42 -1.72 4.32
N LEU A 38 -11.47 -1.82 5.66
CA LEU A 38 -11.59 -3.09 6.36
C LEU A 38 -12.93 -3.77 6.05
N GLU A 39 -14.04 -3.03 6.13
CA GLU A 39 -15.37 -3.52 5.75
C GLU A 39 -15.39 -4.06 4.33
N ALA A 40 -14.91 -3.27 3.36
CA ALA A 40 -14.81 -3.69 1.97
C ALA A 40 -13.96 -4.96 1.81
N SER A 41 -12.82 -5.05 2.50
CA SER A 41 -11.94 -6.22 2.40
C SER A 41 -12.55 -7.51 2.95
N VAL A 42 -13.33 -7.44 4.04
CA VAL A 42 -13.95 -8.65 4.61
C VAL A 42 -15.19 -9.08 3.84
N VAL A 43 -15.88 -8.12 3.22
CA VAL A 43 -17.00 -8.40 2.32
C VAL A 43 -16.52 -9.02 1.01
N ASP A 44 -15.51 -8.42 0.37
CA ASP A 44 -14.92 -8.96 -0.87
C ASP A 44 -14.31 -10.36 -0.65
N GLY A 45 -13.67 -10.57 0.51
CA GLY A 45 -13.17 -11.87 0.93
C GLY A 45 -14.25 -12.89 1.31
N GLY A 46 -15.54 -12.54 1.25
CA GLY A 46 -16.67 -13.45 1.50
C GLY A 46 -16.83 -13.89 2.96
N LEU A 47 -16.21 -13.19 3.91
CA LEU A 47 -16.29 -13.53 5.34
C LEU A 47 -17.61 -13.12 5.97
N VAL A 48 -18.18 -12.02 5.47
CA VAL A 48 -19.48 -11.46 5.85
C VAL A 48 -20.11 -10.84 4.61
N SER A 49 -21.43 -10.78 4.54
CA SER A 49 -22.11 -10.00 3.50
C SER A 49 -22.24 -8.53 3.92
N GLN A 50 -22.48 -7.66 2.93
CA GLN A 50 -22.80 -6.25 3.21
C GLN A 50 -24.09 -6.12 4.05
N GLU A 51 -25.02 -7.07 3.90
CA GLU A 51 -26.27 -7.13 4.67
C GLU A 51 -25.98 -7.47 6.13
N ASP A 52 -25.13 -8.47 6.40
CA ASP A 52 -24.73 -8.84 7.78
C ASP A 52 -24.13 -7.65 8.54
N VAL A 53 -23.24 -6.89 7.89
CA VAL A 53 -22.62 -5.70 8.48
C VAL A 53 -23.68 -4.63 8.78
N SER A 54 -24.56 -4.38 7.81
CA SER A 54 -25.59 -3.33 7.91
C SER A 54 -26.65 -3.65 8.98
N ASP A 55 -27.09 -4.91 9.05
CA ASP A 55 -28.02 -5.40 10.07
C ASP A 55 -27.40 -5.28 11.47
N ARG A 56 -26.15 -5.72 11.63
CA ARG A 56 -25.47 -5.64 12.92
C ARG A 56 -25.28 -4.21 13.38
N ALA A 57 -24.91 -3.30 12.48
CA ALA A 57 -24.77 -1.88 12.79
C ALA A 57 -26.11 -1.26 13.25
N ARG A 58 -27.22 -1.59 12.57
CA ARG A 58 -28.57 -1.15 12.97
C ARG A 58 -28.98 -1.68 14.35
N ALA A 59 -28.78 -2.96 14.62
CA ALA A 59 -29.13 -3.57 15.90
C ALA A 59 -28.33 -2.95 17.08
N ILE A 60 -27.05 -2.64 16.86
CA ILE A 60 -26.21 -1.93 17.85
C ILE A 60 -26.73 -0.51 18.08
N ALA A 61 -27.05 0.23 17.02
CA ALA A 61 -27.57 1.60 17.13
C ALA A 61 -28.94 1.67 17.82
N ALA A 62 -29.79 0.65 17.64
CA ALA A 62 -31.09 0.51 18.30
C ALA A 62 -30.98 0.03 19.76
N GLY A 63 -29.79 -0.39 20.22
CA GLY A 63 -29.59 -0.96 21.55
C GLY A 63 -30.12 -2.38 21.71
N GLU A 64 -30.48 -3.06 20.61
CA GLU A 64 -30.95 -4.45 20.59
C GLU A 64 -29.80 -5.43 20.84
N VAL A 65 -28.59 -5.05 20.45
CA VAL A 65 -27.36 -5.84 20.63
C VAL A 65 -26.27 -4.95 21.24
N GLU A 66 -25.62 -5.44 22.30
CA GLU A 66 -24.47 -4.73 22.87
C GLU A 66 -23.28 -4.77 21.91
N ALA A 67 -22.61 -3.64 21.73
CA ALA A 67 -21.37 -3.57 20.97
C ALA A 67 -20.31 -4.48 21.62
N PRO A 68 -19.55 -5.28 20.84
CA PRO A 68 -18.55 -6.16 21.41
C PRO A 68 -17.50 -5.36 22.18
N ARG A 69 -17.24 -5.75 23.44
CA ARG A 69 -16.17 -5.18 24.26
C ARG A 69 -14.82 -5.75 23.79
N ARG A 70 -13.75 -4.95 23.92
CA ARG A 70 -12.39 -5.41 23.65
C ARG A 70 -12.07 -6.61 24.55
N GLY A 71 -11.97 -7.79 23.96
CA GLY A 71 -11.63 -9.04 24.65
C GLY A 71 -10.15 -9.40 24.51
N ALA A 72 -9.76 -10.52 25.12
CA ALA A 72 -8.46 -11.13 24.87
C ALA A 72 -8.35 -11.53 23.39
N VAL A 73 -7.22 -11.19 22.78
CA VAL A 73 -6.90 -11.58 21.39
C VAL A 73 -6.12 -12.88 21.44
N ALA A 74 -6.53 -13.85 20.63
CA ALA A 74 -5.89 -15.16 20.58
C ALA A 74 -4.41 -15.03 20.13
N PRO A 75 -3.46 -15.77 20.72
CA PRO A 75 -2.04 -15.67 20.38
C PRO A 75 -1.74 -15.86 18.89
N GLU A 76 -2.54 -16.65 18.19
CA GLU A 76 -2.40 -16.92 16.76
C GLU A 76 -2.71 -15.67 15.92
N ILE A 77 -3.63 -14.82 16.38
CA ILE A 77 -3.94 -13.53 15.75
C ILE A 77 -2.76 -12.58 15.94
N HIS A 78 -2.16 -12.55 17.14
CA HIS A 78 -0.96 -11.76 17.38
C HIS A 78 0.21 -12.19 16.47
N ALA A 79 0.44 -13.50 16.36
CA ALA A 79 1.49 -14.04 15.50
C ALA A 79 1.24 -13.72 14.01
N ALA A 80 -0.01 -13.83 13.55
CA ALA A 80 -0.39 -13.47 12.18
C ALA A 80 -0.12 -11.99 11.89
N VAL A 81 -0.55 -11.09 12.78
CA VAL A 81 -0.29 -9.64 12.63
C VAL A 81 1.22 -9.37 12.60
N ALA A 82 1.99 -9.96 13.52
CA ALA A 82 3.44 -9.79 13.56
C ALA A 82 4.12 -10.26 12.26
N SER A 83 3.69 -11.40 11.71
CA SER A 83 4.18 -11.92 10.43
C SER A 83 3.96 -10.93 9.28
N THR A 84 2.74 -10.38 9.17
CA THR A 84 2.42 -9.38 8.15
C THR A 84 3.23 -8.11 8.31
N LEU A 85 3.41 -7.61 9.53
CA LEU A 85 4.25 -6.44 9.80
C LEU A 85 5.72 -6.71 9.45
N GLY A 86 6.20 -7.94 9.64
CA GLY A 86 7.56 -8.36 9.26
C GLY A 86 7.84 -8.19 7.76
N THR A 87 6.82 -8.15 6.91
CA THR A 87 6.99 -7.96 5.46
C THR A 87 7.32 -6.52 5.07
N TRP A 88 7.25 -5.57 6.01
CA TRP A 88 7.64 -4.18 5.82
C TRP A 88 9.12 -3.93 6.08
N VAL A 89 9.84 -4.98 6.50
CA VAL A 89 11.29 -4.95 6.68
C VAL A 89 11.94 -5.47 5.40
N ALA A 90 12.99 -4.78 4.96
CA ALA A 90 13.77 -5.19 3.78
C ALA A 90 14.30 -6.62 3.95
N ARG A 91 14.22 -7.39 2.86
CA ARG A 91 14.80 -8.74 2.76
C ARG A 91 15.82 -8.77 1.63
N PRO A 92 16.69 -9.79 1.53
CA PRO A 92 17.46 -10.01 0.32
C PRO A 92 16.51 -10.14 -0.88
N ALA A 93 16.77 -9.39 -1.95
CA ALA A 93 16.04 -9.54 -3.20
C ALA A 93 16.43 -10.87 -3.89
N GLU A 94 15.57 -11.35 -4.77
CA GLU A 94 15.80 -12.58 -5.53
C GLU A 94 16.85 -12.39 -6.64
N ALA A 95 17.02 -11.17 -7.14
CA ALA A 95 18.00 -10.82 -8.16
C ALA A 95 18.99 -9.74 -7.67
N ALA A 96 20.18 -9.75 -8.29
CA ALA A 96 21.16 -8.70 -8.08
C ALA A 96 20.64 -7.36 -8.62
N ALA A 97 21.01 -6.26 -7.96
CA ALA A 97 20.59 -4.92 -8.35
C ALA A 97 21.08 -4.55 -9.74
N ARG A 98 20.14 -4.10 -10.59
CA ARG A 98 20.41 -3.59 -11.94
C ARG A 98 21.04 -2.21 -11.91
N PHE A 99 20.71 -1.41 -10.90
CA PHE A 99 21.25 -0.07 -10.68
C PHE A 99 22.03 0.02 -9.36
N ARG A 100 22.88 1.03 -9.26
CA ARG A 100 23.66 1.40 -8.07
C ARG A 100 23.56 2.89 -7.79
N ALA A 101 24.00 3.30 -6.59
CA ALA A 101 24.07 4.71 -6.22
C ALA A 101 24.86 5.53 -7.27
N GLY A 102 24.29 6.66 -7.67
CA GLY A 102 24.81 7.56 -8.70
C GLY A 102 24.29 7.28 -10.12
N ASP A 103 23.65 6.15 -10.38
CA ASP A 103 23.08 5.86 -11.69
C ASP A 103 21.90 6.79 -12.00
N ARG A 104 21.83 7.28 -13.24
CA ARG A 104 20.66 7.97 -13.77
C ARG A 104 19.65 6.93 -14.21
N VAL A 105 18.41 7.09 -13.76
CA VAL A 105 17.29 6.21 -14.09
C VAL A 105 16.10 7.04 -14.49
N ARG A 106 15.22 6.46 -15.29
CA ARG A 106 13.92 7.06 -15.57
C ARG A 106 12.83 6.20 -14.98
N VAL A 107 11.84 6.83 -14.35
CA VAL A 107 10.64 6.09 -13.95
C VAL A 107 9.81 5.83 -15.19
N ARG A 108 9.42 4.59 -15.42
CA ARG A 108 8.57 4.19 -16.54
C ARG A 108 7.32 5.05 -16.62
N ARG A 109 7.00 5.52 -17.82
CA ARG A 109 5.73 6.23 -18.09
C ARG A 109 4.60 5.21 -18.14
N MET A 110 3.87 5.05 -17.03
CA MET A 110 2.83 4.03 -16.89
C MET A 110 1.53 4.56 -16.26
N SER A 111 0.43 3.85 -16.53
CA SER A 111 -0.87 4.07 -15.90
C SER A 111 -1.51 2.72 -15.57
N PRO A 112 -0.95 1.97 -14.59
CA PRO A 112 -1.50 0.68 -14.22
C PRO A 112 -2.91 0.84 -13.67
N ASP A 113 -3.76 -0.15 -13.98
CA ASP A 113 -5.04 -0.31 -13.31
C ASP A 113 -4.82 -0.92 -11.92
N GLY A 114 -5.57 -0.45 -10.93
CA GLY A 114 -5.46 -0.94 -9.55
C GLY A 114 -4.32 -0.31 -8.74
N HIS A 115 -3.94 -0.99 -7.66
CA HIS A 115 -2.99 -0.47 -6.68
C HIS A 115 -1.59 -0.33 -7.29
N THR A 116 -0.93 0.79 -7.00
CA THR A 116 0.51 0.95 -7.22
C THR A 116 1.09 1.95 -6.23
N ARG A 117 2.37 1.78 -5.90
CA ARG A 117 3.11 2.73 -5.06
C ARG A 117 3.99 3.69 -5.86
N CYS A 118 3.86 3.72 -7.19
CA CYS A 118 4.51 4.69 -8.05
C CYS A 118 3.60 5.93 -8.28
N PRO A 119 3.83 7.08 -7.61
CA PRO A 119 2.98 8.25 -7.72
C PRO A 119 3.01 8.85 -9.13
N ARG A 120 1.90 9.42 -9.59
CA ARG A 120 1.78 9.97 -10.95
C ARG A 120 2.84 11.02 -11.29
N TYR A 121 3.24 11.85 -10.32
CA TYR A 121 4.13 12.99 -10.57
C TYR A 121 5.59 12.61 -10.89
N VAL A 122 6.01 11.36 -10.60
CA VAL A 122 7.35 10.89 -11.00
C VAL A 122 7.34 10.07 -12.29
N ARG A 123 6.17 9.67 -12.81
CA ARG A 123 6.10 8.75 -13.96
C ARG A 123 6.59 9.43 -15.24
N GLY A 124 7.65 8.88 -15.84
CA GLY A 124 8.32 9.44 -17.01
C GLY A 124 9.38 10.48 -16.68
N VAL A 125 9.68 10.71 -15.39
CA VAL A 125 10.68 11.69 -14.94
C VAL A 125 12.01 10.97 -14.66
N GLU A 126 13.12 11.63 -14.95
CA GLU A 126 14.47 11.15 -14.64
C GLU A 126 14.84 11.49 -13.19
N GLY A 127 15.60 10.58 -12.58
CA GLY A 127 16.16 10.76 -11.25
C GLY A 127 17.54 10.14 -11.16
N VAL A 128 18.14 10.25 -9.98
CA VAL A 128 19.42 9.62 -9.66
C VAL A 128 19.22 8.67 -8.50
N VAL A 129 19.68 7.43 -8.63
CA VAL A 129 19.66 6.46 -7.54
C VAL A 129 20.57 6.97 -6.42
N GLU A 130 20.00 7.16 -5.24
CA GLU A 130 20.72 7.56 -4.04
C GLU A 130 21.23 6.34 -3.26
N SER A 131 20.40 5.31 -3.13
CA SER A 131 20.77 4.06 -2.46
C SER A 131 19.93 2.87 -2.91
N VAL A 132 20.44 1.66 -2.65
CA VAL A 132 19.70 0.40 -2.78
C VAL A 132 19.17 0.04 -1.39
N THR A 133 17.86 0.02 -1.21
CA THR A 133 17.21 -0.15 0.10
C THR A 133 16.91 -1.60 0.45
N GLY A 134 16.89 -2.49 -0.55
CA GLY A 134 16.76 -3.94 -0.41
C GLY A 134 15.58 -4.52 -1.16
N GLY A 135 15.29 -5.80 -0.90
CA GLY A 135 14.26 -6.59 -1.56
C GLY A 135 12.88 -6.39 -0.94
N PHE A 136 11.94 -5.93 -1.76
CA PHE A 136 10.53 -5.82 -1.41
C PHE A 136 9.67 -6.39 -2.53
N ARG A 137 8.52 -6.96 -2.16
CA ARG A 137 7.54 -7.42 -3.13
C ARG A 137 6.80 -6.20 -3.67
N ARG A 138 6.55 -6.16 -4.98
CA ARG A 138 5.71 -5.08 -5.51
C ARG A 138 4.32 -5.12 -4.88
N PRO A 139 3.75 -3.94 -4.62
CA PRO A 139 2.41 -3.80 -4.08
C PRO A 139 1.33 -3.94 -5.17
N ASP A 140 1.72 -3.91 -6.44
CA ASP A 140 0.81 -4.05 -7.57
C ASP A 140 0.10 -5.41 -7.55
N PRO A 141 -1.14 -5.52 -8.08
CA PRO A 141 -1.82 -6.79 -8.22
C PRO A 141 -0.97 -7.84 -8.93
N GLY A 142 -1.07 -9.09 -8.49
CA GLY A 142 -0.35 -10.24 -9.05
C GLY A 142 0.80 -10.74 -8.18
N ASP A 143 1.41 -11.83 -8.64
CA ASP A 143 2.55 -12.44 -7.96
C ASP A 143 3.86 -11.84 -8.49
N HIS A 144 4.50 -11.01 -7.67
CA HIS A 144 5.77 -10.36 -8.00
C HIS A 144 6.90 -10.90 -7.12
N PRO A 145 8.11 -11.10 -7.65
CA PRO A 145 9.25 -11.51 -6.84
C PRO A 145 9.63 -10.44 -5.81
N LEU A 146 10.46 -10.80 -4.83
CA LEU A 146 11.20 -9.80 -4.06
C LEU A 146 12.22 -9.13 -4.98
N GLU A 147 11.92 -7.93 -5.44
CA GLU A 147 12.84 -7.15 -6.27
C GLU A 147 13.48 -6.01 -5.50
N GLN A 148 14.59 -5.50 -6.04
CA GLN A 148 15.29 -4.39 -5.43
C GLN A 148 14.41 -3.15 -5.40
N THR A 149 14.52 -2.39 -4.32
CA THR A 149 13.94 -1.06 -4.18
C THR A 149 15.07 -0.07 -4.02
N TYR A 150 14.87 1.12 -4.59
CA TYR A 150 15.86 2.18 -4.65
C TYR A 150 15.27 3.45 -4.08
N THR A 151 16.02 4.15 -3.23
CA THR A 151 15.73 5.56 -3.00
C THR A 151 16.24 6.33 -4.21
N VAL A 152 15.34 6.97 -4.95
CA VAL A 152 15.63 7.76 -6.14
C VAL A 152 15.37 9.22 -5.83
N ARG A 153 16.37 10.05 -6.12
CA ARG A 153 16.34 11.50 -5.94
C ARG A 153 15.95 12.19 -7.23
N PHE A 154 14.90 13.00 -7.17
CA PHE A 154 14.37 13.81 -8.27
C PHE A 154 14.60 15.29 -7.96
N ALA A 155 15.10 16.08 -8.91
CA ALA A 155 15.13 17.52 -8.72
C ALA A 155 13.71 18.08 -8.78
N LEU A 156 13.37 19.05 -7.92
CA LEU A 156 12.02 19.63 -7.91
C LEU A 156 11.67 20.30 -9.26
N ARG A 157 12.67 20.89 -9.93
CA ARG A 157 12.53 21.47 -11.27
C ARG A 157 12.10 20.45 -12.34
N ASP A 158 12.56 19.21 -12.23
CA ASP A 158 12.22 18.15 -13.19
C ASP A 158 10.78 17.64 -12.98
N LEU A 159 10.24 17.83 -11.77
CA LEU A 159 8.88 17.45 -11.40
C LEU A 159 7.87 18.56 -11.69
N TRP A 160 8.25 19.82 -11.41
CA TRP A 160 7.31 20.94 -11.31
C TRP A 160 7.65 22.15 -12.19
N GLY A 161 8.76 22.10 -12.93
CA GLY A 161 9.19 23.17 -13.84
C GLY A 161 10.11 24.20 -13.20
N ASP A 162 10.44 25.24 -13.97
CA ASP A 162 11.49 26.22 -13.63
C ASP A 162 11.16 27.11 -12.43
N ASP A 163 9.88 27.27 -12.09
CA ASP A 163 9.42 28.04 -10.92
C ASP A 163 9.53 27.26 -9.59
N ALA A 164 9.98 25.99 -9.63
CA ALA A 164 10.16 25.19 -8.44
C ALA A 164 11.35 25.69 -7.60
N ASP A 165 11.21 25.62 -6.28
CA ASP A 165 12.31 25.88 -5.35
C ASP A 165 13.51 24.95 -5.62
N ASP A 166 14.70 25.43 -5.25
CA ASP A 166 15.88 24.58 -5.21
C ASP A 166 15.68 23.45 -4.19
N GLY A 167 15.76 22.21 -4.66
CA GLY A 167 15.59 21.07 -3.79
C GLY A 167 15.43 19.77 -4.55
N CYS A 168 15.18 18.71 -3.78
CA CYS A 168 14.89 17.40 -4.34
C CYS A 168 13.82 16.67 -3.53
N LEU A 169 13.16 15.73 -4.20
CA LEU A 169 12.28 14.76 -3.59
C LEU A 169 12.94 13.38 -3.70
N CYS A 170 13.03 12.67 -2.58
CA CYS A 170 13.49 11.28 -2.57
C CYS A 170 12.30 10.34 -2.38
N LEU A 171 12.21 9.32 -3.24
CA LEU A 171 11.18 8.29 -3.17
C LEU A 171 11.78 6.91 -3.28
N ASP A 172 11.20 5.97 -2.54
CA ASP A 172 11.50 4.56 -2.74
C ASP A 172 10.71 4.01 -3.93
N ILE A 173 11.43 3.45 -4.91
CA ILE A 173 10.90 2.97 -6.18
C ILE A 173 11.44 1.56 -6.44
N TRP A 174 10.54 0.65 -6.79
CA TRP A 174 10.86 -0.73 -7.17
C TRP A 174 11.61 -0.79 -8.51
N GLU A 175 12.53 -1.74 -8.66
CA GLU A 175 13.35 -1.95 -9.86
C GLU A 175 12.52 -2.03 -11.14
N GLY A 176 11.41 -2.78 -11.12
CA GLY A 176 10.52 -2.93 -12.27
C GLY A 176 9.79 -1.66 -12.71
N TYR A 177 9.83 -0.58 -11.93
CA TYR A 177 9.32 0.74 -12.33
C TYR A 177 10.36 1.63 -12.98
N LEU A 178 11.63 1.22 -12.99
CA LEU A 178 12.74 2.00 -13.52
C LEU A 178 13.19 1.48 -14.89
N GLU A 179 13.85 2.34 -15.66
CA GLU A 179 14.59 2.06 -16.89
C GLU A 179 15.95 2.78 -16.89
#